data_AF-A0A1I5DSG1-F1
#
_entry.id   AF-A0A1I5DSG1-F1
#
_cell.length_a   1.000
_cell.length_b   1.000
_cell.length_c   1.000
_cell.angle_alpha   90.00
_cell.angle_beta   90.00
_cell.angle_gamma   90.00
#
_symmetry.space_group_name_H-M   'P 1'
#
loop_
_entity.id
_entity.type
_entity.pdbx_description
1 polymer ?
#
loop_
_entity_poly.entity_id
_entity_poly.type
_entity_poly.pdbx_seq_one_letter_code
_entity_poly.pdbx_strand_id
1 'polypeptide(L)'
;MLSFLVTIAAVAVVGALLFLGGSVLLGRGETQPPAELDRSPVELPDDRPVTGEDVRGLQVSVAVRGYRMTEVDWLLEQLAQALEERDEVIAALRAERSAPGTGSAPRTASGSGATGEGHDVDEGARNGA
;
A
#
# COMPACT_ATOMS: atom_id res chain seq x y z
N MET A 1 0.18 12.93 -68.20
CA MET A 1 1.17 13.59 -67.33
C MET A 1 0.50 14.42 -66.25
N LEU A 2 -0.32 15.43 -66.59
CA LEU A 2 -1.01 16.28 -65.60
C LEU A 2 -1.90 15.49 -64.62
N SER A 3 -2.74 14.56 -65.12
CA SER A 3 -3.63 13.77 -64.26
C SER A 3 -2.89 12.93 -63.22
N PHE A 4 -1.71 12.40 -63.56
CA PHE A 4 -0.87 11.64 -62.64
C PHE A 4 -0.32 12.53 -61.52
N LEU A 5 0.14 13.73 -61.86
CA LEU A 5 0.60 14.72 -60.88
C LEU A 5 -0.53 15.16 -59.95
N VAL A 6 -1.74 15.35 -60.48
CA VAL A 6 -2.93 15.71 -59.68
C VAL A 6 -3.28 14.60 -58.70
N THR A 7 -3.24 13.33 -59.12
CA THR A 7 -3.51 12.20 -58.22
C THR A 7 -2.50 12.12 -57.08
N ILE A 8 -1.20 12.28 -57.38
CA ILE A 8 -0.15 12.27 -56.35
C ILE A 8 -0.35 13.43 -55.37
N ALA A 9 -0.62 14.63 -55.88
CA ALA A 9 -0.86 15.79 -55.04
C ALA A 9 -2.08 15.57 -54.14
N ALA A 10 -3.18 15.02 -54.66
CA ALA A 10 -4.38 14.73 -53.88
C ALA A 10 -4.10 13.73 -52.75
N VAL A 11 -3.39 12.62 -53.03
CA VAL A 11 -3.03 11.63 -52.01
C VAL A 11 -2.11 12.24 -50.95
N ALA A 12 -1.13 13.05 -51.36
CA ALA A 12 -0.24 13.74 -50.43
C ALA A 12 -1.00 14.70 -49.51
N VAL A 13 -1.98 15.45 -50.04
CA VAL A 13 -2.84 16.34 -49.26
C VAL A 13 -3.67 15.56 -48.26
N VAL A 14 -4.31 14.48 -48.67
CA VAL A 14 -5.10 13.62 -47.76
C VAL A 14 -4.20 13.02 -46.68
N GLY A 15 -3.03 12.49 -47.05
CA GLY A 15 -2.04 11.97 -46.11
C GLY A 15 -1.58 13.03 -45.10
N ALA A 16 -1.30 14.25 -45.56
CA ALA A 16 -0.94 15.37 -44.71
C ALA A 16 -2.07 15.77 -43.75
N LEU A 17 -3.33 15.80 -44.21
CA LEU A 17 -4.49 16.09 -43.37
C LEU A 17 -4.72 15.02 -42.31
N LEU A 18 -4.62 13.74 -42.69
CA LEU A 18 -4.72 12.62 -41.75
C LEU A 18 -3.57 12.62 -40.74
N PHE A 19 -2.35 12.89 -41.19
CA PHE A 19 -1.17 13.01 -40.33
C PHE A 19 -1.29 14.18 -39.36
N LEU A 20 -1.73 15.35 -39.83
CA LEU A 20 -1.87 16.55 -39.02
C LEU A 20 -3.03 16.39 -38.03
N GLY A 21 -4.17 15.88 -38.48
CA GLY A 21 -5.33 15.57 -37.63
C GLY A 21 -4.97 14.51 -36.59
N GLY A 22 -4.30 13.44 -37.00
CA GLY A 22 -3.78 12.41 -36.10
C GLY A 22 -2.78 12.98 -35.10
N SER A 23 -1.84 13.83 -35.51
CA SER A 23 -0.85 14.46 -34.63
C SER A 23 -1.48 15.41 -33.60
N VAL A 24 -2.58 16.10 -33.97
CA VAL A 24 -3.32 16.95 -33.03
C VAL A 24 -4.13 16.10 -32.07
N LEU A 25 -4.79 15.04 -32.56
CA LEU A 25 -5.70 14.21 -31.79
C LEU A 25 -4.97 13.23 -30.86
N LEU A 26 -3.87 12.63 -31.32
CA LEU A 26 -3.01 11.74 -30.52
C LEU A 26 -2.06 12.51 -29.60
N GLY A 27 -2.04 13.84 -29.69
CA GLY A 27 -1.09 14.64 -28.94
C GLY A 27 0.29 14.56 -29.58
N ARG A 28 0.83 15.74 -29.84
CA ARG A 28 2.20 15.93 -30.26
C ARG A 28 3.10 15.24 -29.25
N GLY A 29 4.01 14.39 -29.73
CA GLY A 29 5.05 13.74 -28.93
C GLY A 29 6.09 14.73 -28.39
N GLU A 30 5.69 15.91 -27.95
CA GLU A 30 6.48 16.70 -27.03
C GLU A 30 6.48 15.95 -25.71
N THR A 31 7.55 15.16 -25.53
CA THR A 31 8.29 15.03 -24.28
C THR A 31 7.62 15.81 -23.17
N GLN A 32 6.75 15.13 -22.41
CA GLN A 32 6.36 15.65 -21.12
C GLN A 32 7.67 16.01 -20.40
N PRO A 33 7.81 17.24 -19.88
CA PRO A 33 8.94 17.54 -19.02
C PRO A 33 9.02 16.40 -17.99
N PRO A 34 10.22 15.85 -17.72
CA PRO A 34 10.36 14.74 -16.78
C PRO A 34 9.52 15.06 -15.56
N ALA A 35 8.49 14.25 -15.31
CA ALA A 35 7.63 14.45 -14.15
C ALA A 35 8.56 14.63 -12.97
N GLU A 36 8.49 15.78 -12.31
CA GLU A 36 9.25 16.04 -11.10
C GLU A 36 8.96 14.87 -10.18
N LEU A 37 9.98 14.01 -9.98
CA LEU A 37 9.89 12.76 -9.22
C LEU A 37 9.39 12.98 -7.78
N ASP A 38 9.35 14.24 -7.33
CA ASP A 38 8.88 14.67 -6.02
C ASP A 38 7.36 14.80 -5.89
N ARG A 39 6.62 14.71 -7.00
CA ARG A 39 5.16 14.65 -6.97
C ARG A 39 4.70 13.62 -8.01
N SER A 40 4.63 12.37 -7.57
CA SER A 40 3.98 11.30 -8.32
C SER A 40 2.66 11.83 -8.87
N PRO A 41 2.42 11.90 -10.20
CA PRO A 41 1.17 12.42 -10.80
C PRO A 41 -0.06 11.55 -10.51
N VAL A 42 0.09 10.64 -9.58
CA VAL A 42 -0.79 9.52 -9.31
C VAL A 42 -1.64 9.95 -8.12
N GLU A 43 -2.96 9.96 -8.29
CA GLU A 43 -3.97 10.38 -7.30
C GLU A 43 -4.02 9.44 -6.10
N LEU A 44 -2.91 9.28 -5.39
CA LEU A 44 -2.89 8.62 -4.09
C LEU A 44 -3.12 9.66 -2.99
N PRO A 45 -3.84 9.29 -1.92
CA PRO A 45 -3.95 10.15 -0.75
C PRO A 45 -2.58 10.36 -0.09
N ASP A 46 -2.17 11.61 0.09
CA ASP A 46 -0.94 11.97 0.82
C ASP A 46 -1.18 12.11 2.34
N ASP A 47 -2.44 12.25 2.74
CA ASP A 47 -2.87 12.57 4.10
C ASP A 47 -3.29 11.32 4.91
N ARG A 48 -3.53 10.18 4.23
CA ARG A 48 -3.97 8.93 4.85
C ARG A 48 -3.27 7.71 4.24
N PRO A 49 -3.25 6.56 4.95
CA PRO A 49 -2.78 5.31 4.35
C PRO A 49 -3.59 4.92 3.11
N VAL A 50 -2.89 4.43 2.08
CA VAL A 50 -3.47 3.94 0.82
C VAL A 50 -4.24 2.64 1.05
N THR A 51 -5.45 2.58 0.50
CA THR A 51 -6.35 1.42 0.57
C THR A 51 -6.41 0.67 -0.76
N GLY A 52 -6.97 -0.55 -0.77
CA GLY A 52 -7.16 -1.32 -2.01
C GLY A 52 -8.05 -0.62 -3.03
N GLU A 53 -9.04 0.16 -2.60
CA GLU A 53 -9.90 0.95 -3.50
C GLU A 53 -9.11 2.06 -4.20
N ASP A 54 -8.21 2.73 -3.49
CA ASP A 54 -7.34 3.77 -4.07
C ASP A 54 -6.41 3.16 -5.15
N VAL A 55 -5.95 1.93 -4.96
CA VAL A 55 -5.12 1.20 -5.95
C VAL A 55 -5.93 0.77 -7.18
N ARG A 56 -7.21 0.41 -7.02
CA ARG A 56 -8.08 0.09 -8.18
C ARG A 56 -8.53 1.31 -8.97
N GLY A 57 -8.63 2.47 -8.31
CA GLY A 57 -8.90 3.75 -8.97
C GLY A 57 -7.71 4.34 -9.72
N LEU A 58 -6.54 3.69 -9.65
CA LEU A 58 -5.28 4.23 -10.14
C LEU A 58 -5.21 4.37 -11.66
N GLN A 59 -4.91 5.58 -12.13
CA GLN A 59 -4.66 5.83 -13.55
C GLN A 59 -3.15 5.96 -13.81
N VAL A 60 -2.55 4.89 -14.33
CA VAL A 60 -1.11 4.87 -14.64
C VAL A 60 -0.88 5.29 -16.09
N SER A 61 -0.05 6.33 -16.28
CA SER A 61 0.32 6.82 -17.61
C SER A 61 1.10 5.77 -18.42
N VAL A 62 0.72 5.58 -19.69
CA VAL A 62 1.37 4.63 -20.59
C VAL A 62 2.73 5.17 -21.07
N ALA A 63 3.81 4.47 -20.75
CA ALA A 63 5.15 4.75 -21.26
C ALA A 63 5.67 3.57 -22.10
N VAL A 64 6.42 3.85 -23.17
CA VAL A 64 7.03 2.84 -24.06
C VAL A 64 8.25 2.19 -23.37
N ARG A 65 8.07 1.64 -22.18
CA ARG A 65 8.96 0.61 -21.63
C ARG A 65 8.31 -0.73 -21.92
N GLY A 66 9.10 -1.76 -22.23
CA GLY A 66 8.63 -3.08 -22.67
C GLY A 66 7.86 -3.92 -21.64
N TYR A 67 7.05 -3.29 -20.79
CA TYR A 67 6.09 -3.93 -19.90
C TYR A 67 4.77 -4.12 -20.62
N ARG A 68 4.08 -5.23 -20.38
CA ARG A 68 2.74 -5.44 -20.89
C ARG A 68 1.73 -4.85 -19.92
N MET A 69 0.79 -4.05 -20.43
CA MET A 69 -0.27 -3.44 -19.62
C MET A 69 -1.04 -4.49 -18.82
N THR A 70 -1.35 -5.64 -19.43
CA THR A 70 -2.06 -6.75 -18.77
C THR A 70 -1.33 -7.32 -17.55
N GLU A 71 0.01 -7.35 -17.56
CA GLU A 71 0.80 -7.83 -16.41
C GLU A 71 0.78 -6.81 -15.28
N VAL A 72 0.80 -5.52 -15.62
CA VAL A 72 0.69 -4.42 -14.66
C VAL A 72 -0.71 -4.40 -14.02
N ASP A 73 -1.76 -4.49 -14.82
CA ASP A 73 -3.14 -4.52 -14.33
C ASP A 73 -3.37 -5.70 -13.38
N TRP A 74 -2.84 -6.87 -13.73
CA TRP A 74 -2.91 -8.05 -12.88
C TRP A 74 -2.15 -7.86 -11.55
N LEU A 75 -0.96 -7.25 -11.61
CA LEU A 75 -0.16 -6.96 -10.40
C LEU A 75 -0.85 -5.93 -9.50
N LEU A 76 -1.47 -4.89 -10.07
CA LEU A 76 -2.20 -3.86 -9.32
C LEU A 76 -3.43 -4.45 -8.64
N GLU A 77 -4.18 -5.32 -9.31
CA GLU A 77 -5.31 -6.03 -8.70
C GLU A 77 -4.83 -6.91 -7.55
N GLN A 78 -3.71 -7.63 -7.72
CA GLN A 78 -3.17 -8.46 -6.67
C GLN A 78 -2.69 -7.65 -5.47
N LEU A 79 -2.13 -6.45 -5.72
CA LEU A 79 -1.73 -5.50 -4.68
C LEU A 79 -2.93 -4.94 -3.92
N ALA A 80 -4.02 -4.60 -4.64
CA ALA A 80 -5.25 -4.11 -4.02
C ALA A 80 -5.82 -5.13 -3.03
N GLN A 81 -5.88 -6.41 -3.43
CA GLN A 81 -6.34 -7.50 -2.56
C GLN A 81 -5.46 -7.66 -1.32
N ALA A 82 -4.13 -7.62 -1.49
CA ALA A 82 -3.21 -7.74 -0.36
C ALA A 82 -3.35 -6.58 0.65
N LEU A 83 -3.67 -5.36 0.18
CA LEU A 83 -3.94 -4.23 1.06
C LEU A 83 -5.23 -4.43 1.86
N GLU A 84 -6.29 -4.94 1.23
CA GLU A 84 -7.57 -5.23 1.89
C GLU A 84 -7.40 -6.27 3.00
N GLU A 85 -6.75 -7.38 2.71
CA GLU A 85 -6.46 -8.42 3.71
C GLU A 85 -5.68 -7.85 4.90
N ARG A 86 -4.67 -7.03 4.64
CA ARG A 86 -3.87 -6.38 5.69
C ARG A 86 -4.74 -5.43 6.51
N ASP A 87 -5.58 -4.63 5.87
CA ASP A 87 -6.40 -3.62 6.53
C ASP A 87 -7.50 -4.27 7.39
N GLU A 88 -8.06 -5.40 6.95
CA GLU A 88 -8.97 -6.25 7.75
C GLU A 88 -8.28 -6.79 9.02
N VAL A 89 -7.08 -7.35 8.87
CA VAL A 89 -6.29 -7.85 10.02
C VAL A 89 -6.00 -6.73 11.01
N ILE A 90 -5.58 -5.56 10.49
CA ILE A 90 -5.31 -4.39 11.33
C ILE A 90 -6.59 -3.92 12.04
N ALA A 91 -7.74 -3.91 11.36
CA ALA A 91 -9.02 -3.55 11.95
C ALA A 91 -9.40 -4.51 13.09
N ALA A 92 -9.23 -5.82 12.89
CA ALA A 92 -9.48 -6.83 13.92
C ALA A 92 -8.57 -6.64 15.14
N LEU A 93 -7.27 -6.45 14.93
CA LEU A 93 -6.30 -6.22 16.02
C LEU A 93 -6.58 -4.93 16.79
N ARG A 94 -6.99 -3.86 16.08
CA ARG A 94 -7.39 -2.60 16.73
C ARG A 94 -8.66 -2.77 17.54
N ALA A 95 -9.65 -3.51 17.03
CA ALA A 95 -10.89 -3.79 17.76
C ALA A 95 -10.63 -4.57 19.06
N GLU A 96 -9.74 -5.57 19.02
CA GLU A 96 -9.33 -6.32 20.22
C GLU A 96 -8.65 -5.42 21.27
N ARG A 97 -7.77 -4.50 20.83
CA ARG A 97 -7.11 -3.55 21.73
C ARG A 97 -8.06 -2.49 22.29
N SER A 98 -9.06 -2.08 21.51
CA SER A 98 -10.05 -1.07 21.91
C SER A 98 -11.19 -1.65 22.76
N ALA A 99 -11.37 -2.96 22.80
CA ALA A 99 -12.28 -3.62 23.72
C ALA A 99 -11.86 -3.33 25.18
N PRO A 100 -12.69 -2.67 25.99
CA PRO A 100 -12.34 -2.35 27.37
C PRO A 100 -12.26 -3.62 28.21
N GLY A 101 -11.03 -4.03 28.55
CA GLY A 101 -10.72 -4.88 29.70
C GLY A 101 -11.05 -6.36 29.58
N THR A 102 -10.05 -7.17 29.24
CA THR A 102 -9.87 -8.48 29.87
C THR A 102 -8.36 -8.80 29.99
N GLY A 103 -7.74 -8.28 31.06
CA GLY A 103 -6.40 -8.70 31.56
C GLY A 103 -5.22 -7.88 31.02
N SER A 104 -4.33 -7.27 31.81
CA SER A 104 -3.82 -7.70 33.11
C SER A 104 -3.51 -6.52 34.02
N ALA A 105 -4.17 -6.48 35.18
CA ALA A 105 -3.60 -5.81 36.34
C ALA A 105 -2.31 -6.57 36.74
N PRO A 106 -1.17 -5.89 36.96
CA PRO A 106 -0.03 -6.52 37.60
C PRO A 106 -0.46 -6.95 39.00
N ARG A 107 -0.42 -8.26 39.29
CA ARG A 107 -0.43 -8.73 40.68
C ARG A 107 0.90 -8.31 41.32
N THR A 108 0.94 -7.07 41.79
CA THR A 108 1.97 -6.53 42.67
C THR A 108 1.31 -6.05 43.95
N ALA A 109 1.11 -7.00 44.86
CA ALA A 109 1.13 -6.81 46.31
C ALA A 109 1.89 -8.06 46.80
N SER A 110 3.18 -8.03 47.15
CA SER A 110 3.89 -7.22 48.15
C SER A 110 3.12 -7.14 49.46
N GLY A 111 3.55 -7.92 50.46
CA GLY A 111 3.17 -7.70 51.87
C GLY A 111 2.84 -8.94 52.73
N SER A 112 3.60 -10.05 52.66
CA SER A 112 3.68 -10.96 53.82
C SER A 112 5.00 -10.70 54.53
N GLY A 113 4.95 -9.80 55.52
CA GLY A 113 6.07 -9.38 56.34
C GLY A 113 5.69 -9.40 57.81
N ALA A 114 6.15 -10.47 58.48
CA ALA A 114 6.60 -10.59 59.88
C ALA A 114 5.69 -10.18 61.04
N THR A 115 5.42 -11.15 61.93
CA THR A 115 5.59 -11.11 63.42
C THR A 115 5.33 -12.57 63.86
N GLY A 116 6.27 -13.37 64.34
CA GLY A 116 7.03 -13.18 65.58
C GLY A 116 6.35 -13.95 66.70
N GLU A 117 6.43 -15.29 66.69
CA GLU A 117 6.04 -16.11 67.84
C GLU A 117 7.09 -17.20 68.06
N GLY A 118 7.77 -17.10 69.21
CA GLY A 118 8.89 -17.94 69.59
C GLY A 118 8.44 -19.39 69.73
N HIS A 119 9.06 -20.25 68.94
CA HIS A 119 8.97 -21.69 69.12
C HIS A 119 10.04 -22.09 70.14
N ASP A 120 9.64 -22.18 71.40
CA ASP A 120 10.39 -22.86 72.44
C ASP A 120 10.53 -24.34 72.03
N VAL A 121 11.69 -24.70 71.50
CA VAL A 121 12.08 -26.09 71.29
C VAL A 121 12.60 -26.62 72.62
N ASP A 122 11.73 -27.35 73.30
CA ASP A 122 12.06 -28.37 74.28
C ASP A 122 12.95 -29.44 73.62
N GLU A 123 14.27 -29.29 73.75
CA GLU A 123 15.24 -30.34 73.40
C GLU A 123 15.70 -31.06 74.67
N GLY A 124 14.71 -31.61 75.38
CA GLY A 124 14.88 -32.65 76.38
C GLY A 124 14.80 -34.03 75.74
N ALA A 125 15.85 -34.82 75.96
CA ALA A 125 15.97 -36.25 75.67
C ALA A 125 16.44 -36.63 74.25
N ARG A 126 17.67 -37.13 74.19
CA ARG A 126 18.14 -38.37 73.52
C ARG A 126 19.52 -38.20 72.89
N ASN A 127 20.58 -38.25 73.70
CA ASN A 127 21.66 -39.17 73.39
C ASN A 127 22.50 -39.48 74.63
N GLY A 128 22.32 -40.69 75.17
CA GLY A 128 23.27 -41.32 76.06
C GLY A 128 23.87 -42.51 75.32
N ALA A 129 25.19 -42.53 75.19
CA ALA A 129 26.06 -43.69 75.07
C ALA A 129 27.52 -43.21 75.07
#